data_AF-A0A968BPD9-F1
#
_entry.id   AF-A0A968BPD9-F1
#
_cell.length_a   1.000
_cell.length_b   1.000
_cell.length_c   1.000
_cell.angle_alpha   90.00
_cell.angle_beta   90.00
_cell.angle_gamma   90.00
#
_symmetry.space_group_name_H-M   'P 1'
#
loop_
_entity.id
_entity.type
_entity.pdbx_description
1 polymer ?
#
loop_
_entity_poly.entity_id
_entity_poly.type
_entity_poly.pdbx_seq_one_letter_code
_entity_poly.pdbx_strand_id
1 'polypeptide(L)' 'MYPTLEARWFMRGSIPHEVREWFARGEPAPIHEPPRMDHYLRLQRSNALGIKLREGRLEIKQRLHQ' A
#
# COMPACT_ATOMS: atom_id res chain seq x y z
N MET A 1 -9.72 14.60 5.24
CA MET A 1 -9.47 13.32 4.55
C MET A 1 -9.13 13.66 3.11
N TYR A 2 -7.93 13.31 2.63
CA TYR A 2 -7.53 13.65 1.26
C TYR A 2 -7.86 12.49 0.31
N PRO A 3 -8.35 12.78 -0.91
CA PRO A 3 -8.50 11.74 -1.92
C PRO A 3 -7.10 11.19 -2.25
N THR A 4 -6.97 9.87 -2.23
CA THR A 4 -5.73 9.19 -2.60
C THR A 4 -6.05 8.08 -3.59
N LEU A 5 -5.11 7.80 -4.50
CA LEU A 5 -5.18 6.69 -5.44
C LEU A 5 -4.14 5.65 -5.04
N GLU A 6 -4.57 4.39 -4.92
CA GLU A 6 -3.67 3.27 -4.65
C GLU A 6 -3.47 2.48 -5.93
N ALA A 7 -2.22 2.41 -6.41
CA ALA A 7 -1.84 1.60 -7.57
C ALA A 7 -1.04 0.39 -7.11
N ARG A 8 -1.36 -0.80 -7.64
CA ARG A 8 -0.57 -2.02 -7.47
C ARG A 8 -0.26 -2.60 -8.84
N TRP A 9 1.03 -2.79 -9.14
CA TRP A 9 1.48 -3.49 -10.34
C TRP A 9 1.83 -4.94 -10.00
N PHE A 10 1.20 -5.87 -10.69
CA PHE A 10 1.49 -7.30 -10.57
C PHE A 10 2.09 -7.77 -11.89
N MET A 11 3.27 -8.37 -11.81
CA MET A 11 3.95 -8.92 -12.97
C MET A 11 4.64 -10.23 -12.63
N ARG A 12 4.67 -11.15 -13.59
CA ARG A 12 5.36 -12.43 -13.46
C ARG A 12 6.82 -12.24 -13.88
N GLY A 13 7.75 -12.87 -13.15
CA GLY A 13 9.18 -12.83 -13.46
C GLY A 13 9.89 -11.68 -12.76
N SER A 14 10.98 -11.18 -13.36
CA SER A 14 11.80 -10.11 -12.81
C SER A 14 11.25 -8.72 -13.11
N ILE A 15 11.54 -7.75 -12.25
CA ILE A 15 11.25 -6.32 -12.46
C ILE A 15 11.90 -5.85 -13.79
N PRO A 16 11.19 -5.14 -14.69
CA PRO A 16 11.73 -4.67 -15.96
C PRO A 16 12.89 -3.72 -15.70
N HIS A 17 13.85 -3.73 -16.62
CA HIS A 17 15.08 -2.96 -16.46
C HIS A 17 14.80 -1.46 -16.27
N GLU A 18 13.93 -0.88 -17.10
CA GLU A 18 13.53 0.53 -17.01
C GLU A 18 12.93 0.93 -15.65
N VAL A 19 12.12 0.07 -15.05
CA VAL A 19 11.50 0.30 -13.73
C VAL A 19 12.57 0.25 -12.64
N ARG A 20 13.49 -0.71 -12.72
CA ARG A 20 14.60 -0.83 -11.77
C ARG A 20 15.51 0.39 -11.84
N GLU A 21 15.88 0.83 -13.04
CA GLU A 21 16.70 2.01 -13.21
C GLU A 21 16.00 3.28 -12.75
N TRP A 22 14.72 3.45 -13.10
CA TRP A 22 13.91 4.56 -12.59
C TRP A 22 13.90 4.60 -11.06
N PHE A 23 13.68 3.45 -10.41
CA PHE A 23 13.68 3.33 -8.96
C PHE A 23 15.04 3.66 -8.33
N ALA A 24 16.15 3.33 -9.00
CA ALA A 24 17.50 3.61 -8.51
C ALA A 24 17.96 5.06 -8.72
N ARG A 25 17.28 5.85 -9.56
CA ARG A 25 17.71 7.20 -9.97
C ARG A 25 17.19 8.34 -9.08
N GLY A 26 16.15 8.14 -8.28
CA GLY A 26 15.50 9.20 -7.52
C GLY A 26 15.48 8.92 -6.04
N GLU A 27 15.97 9.87 -5.23
CA GLU A 27 15.95 9.90 -3.76
C GLU A 27 17.00 9.01 -3.06
N PRO A 28 17.41 9.34 -1.82
CA PRO A 28 18.28 8.48 -1.02
C PRO A 28 17.73 7.05 -0.96
N ALA A 29 18.66 6.09 -0.90
CA ALA A 29 18.34 4.67 -0.86
C ALA A 29 17.20 4.42 0.14
N PRO A 30 16.14 3.70 -0.25
CA PRO A 30 14.99 3.48 0.61
C PRO A 30 15.45 2.87 1.92
N ILE A 31 15.07 3.52 3.03
CA ILE A 31 15.33 2.97 4.35
C ILE A 31 14.48 1.72 4.47
N HIS A 32 15.12 0.61 4.83
CA HIS A 32 14.41 -0.62 5.16
C HIS A 32 13.48 -0.35 6.34
N GLU A 33 12.17 -0.34 6.09
CA GLU A 33 11.19 -0.33 7.18
C GLU A 33 11.33 -1.65 7.97
N PRO A 34 11.30 -1.60 9.31
CA PRO A 34 11.28 -2.81 10.11
C PRO A 34 10.04 -3.66 9.80
N PRO A 35 10.10 -4.99 9.96
CA PRO A 35 8.92 -5.84 9.84
C PRO A 35 7.83 -5.36 10.78
N ARG A 36 6.60 -5.26 10.27
CA ARG A 36 5.42 -4.87 11.05
C ARG A 36 4.25 -5.79 10.78
N MET A 37 3.37 -5.88 11.77
CA MET A 37 2.12 -6.63 11.70
C MET A 37 0.94 -5.66 11.63
N ASP A 38 0.10 -5.84 10.62
CA ASP A 38 -1.16 -5.12 10.47
C ASP A 38 -2.32 -6.07 10.76
N HIS A 39 -3.27 -5.68 11.62
CA HIS A 39 -4.51 -6.41 11.82
C HIS A 39 -5.62 -5.78 10.98
N TYR A 40 -6.24 -6.57 10.12
CA TYR A 40 -7.34 -6.12 9.26
C TYR A 40 -8.69 -6.54 9.83
N LEU A 41 -9.62 -5.60 9.89
CA LEU A 41 -11.02 -5.94 10.15
C LEU A 41 -11.71 -6.27 8.83
N ARG A 42 -12.11 -7.54 8.67
CA ARG A 42 -12.87 -7.99 7.50
C ARG A 42 -14.35 -7.68 7.68
N LEU A 43 -14.88 -6.76 6.87
CA LEU A 43 -16.32 -6.51 6.80
C LEU A 43 -16.98 -7.54 5.90
N GLN A 44 -17.99 -8.26 6.40
CA GLN A 44 -18.54 -9.43 5.70
C GLN A 44 -19.34 -9.08 4.43
N ARG A 45 -19.85 -7.85 4.31
CA ARG A 45 -20.82 -7.46 3.27
C ARG A 45 -20.42 -6.20 2.50
N SER A 46 -19.22 -5.68 2.71
CA SER A 46 -18.80 -4.42 2.10
C SER A 46 -17.29 -4.33 1.98
N ASN A 47 -16.83 -3.84 0.84
CA ASN A 47 -15.42 -3.47 0.61
C ASN A 47 -15.25 -1.94 0.52
N ALA A 48 -16.29 -1.18 0.88
CA ALA A 48 -16.29 0.29 0.83
C ALA A 48 -15.37 0.92 1.87
N LEU A 49 -15.05 0.19 2.94
CA LEU A 49 -14.17 0.61 4.02
C LEU A 49 -13.04 -0.39 4.22
N GLY A 50 -11.81 0.10 4.22
CA GLY A 50 -10.64 -0.62 4.72
C GLY A 50 -10.32 -0.12 6.12
N ILE A 51 -10.30 -1.03 7.10
CA ILE A 51 -9.97 -0.74 8.49
C ILE A 51 -8.79 -1.61 8.90
N LYS A 52 -7.74 -1.00 9.44
CA LYS A 52 -6.59 -1.73 9.98
C LYS A 52 -6.04 -1.08 11.25
N LEU A 53 -5.52 -1.92 12.13
CA LEU A 53 -4.70 -1.52 13.27
C LEU A 53 -3.23 -1.75 12.89
N ARG A 54 -2.45 -0.67 12.88
CA ARG A 54 -1.02 -0.67 12.59
C ARG A 54 -0.29 0.04 13.71
N GLU A 55 0.62 -0.64 14.41
CA GLU A 55 1.48 -0.04 15.44
C GLU A 55 0.70 0.80 16.47
N GLY A 56 -0.45 0.28 16.93
CA GLY A 56 -1.33 0.96 17.88
C GLY A 56 -2.21 2.06 17.29
N ARG A 57 -2.14 2.32 15.98
CA ARG A 57 -2.94 3.33 15.28
C ARG A 57 -4.05 2.69 14.45
N LEU A 58 -5.27 3.19 14.63
CA LEU A 58 -6.42 2.82 13.80
C LEU A 58 -6.41 3.66 12.52
N GLU A 59 -6.28 2.99 11.38
CA GLU A 59 -6.38 3.61 10.06
C GLU A 59 -7.69 3.19 9.37
N ILE A 60 -8.43 4.17 8.86
CA ILE A 60 -9.71 3.97 8.16
C ILE A 60 -9.63 4.63 6.78
N LYS A 61 -9.87 3.86 5.72
CA LYS A 61 -9.92 4.32 4.33
C LYS A 61 -11.27 4.02 3.71
N GLN A 62 -11.90 5.04 3.13
CA GLN A 62 -13.13 4.90 2.34
C GLN A 62 -12.80 4.84 0.85
N ARG A 63 -13.43 3.91 0.13
CA ARG A 63 -13.44 3.92 -1.33
C ARG A 63 -14.49 4.90 -1.84
N LEU A 64 -14.08 5.85 -2.67
CA LEU A 64 -14.96 6.88 -3.24
C LEU A 64 -15.72 6.39 -4.49
N HIS A 65 -15.22 5.36 -5.19
CA HIS A 65 -15.84 4.77 -6.36
C HIS A 65 -15.76 3.24 -6.27
N GLN A 66 -16.85 2.54 -6.62
CA GLN A 66 -16.95 1.07 -6.71
C GLN A 66 -17.04 0.65 -8.17
#